data_AF-A0A447QVW2-F1
#
_entry.id   AF-A0A447QVW2-F1
#
_cell.length_a   1.000
_cell.length_b   1.000
_cell.length_c   1.000
_cell.angle_alpha   90.00
_cell.angle_beta   90.00
_cell.angle_gamma   90.00
#
_symmetry.space_group_name_H-M   'P 1'
#
loop_
_entity.id
_entity.type
_entity.pdbx_description
1 polymer ?
#
loop_
_entity_poly.entity_id
_entity_poly.type
_entity_poly.pdbx_seq_one_letter_code
_entity_poly.pdbx_strand_id
1 'polypeptide(L)'
;MLHANGFIDPLFSRGLENTAVTIHALAARLIKALRDDNFSPERFEYIERLQQKLLDHNDDFVSCCYTAFSDFRLWDAFHRLWAVGTILGQFRLVQAHARFRASRNDGDLDHLDNDPPYLGYLCADMEGYYQLFNDAKAEIEAVSNGQKPPEEAAARIHALIDERDFAKHMFGFGYCITGEKPQLNNSKHSLLPAMKLMYWTQTSAPAEVKKYFDYNPMFALLKAYITTRIGLMQKK
;
A
#
# COMPACT_ATOMS: atom_id res chain seq x y z
N MET A 1 -20.93 -6.04 2.01
CA MET A 1 -19.80 -5.26 2.57
C MET A 1 -18.76 -6.24 3.09
N LEU A 2 -17.47 -5.90 3.06
CA LEU A 2 -16.40 -6.85 3.39
C LEU A 2 -16.58 -7.52 4.76
N HIS A 3 -16.95 -6.77 5.81
CA HIS A 3 -17.22 -7.34 7.14
C HIS A 3 -18.33 -8.40 7.19
N ALA A 4 -19.23 -8.42 6.20
CA ALA A 4 -20.23 -9.48 6.06
C ALA A 4 -19.70 -10.70 5.27
N ASN A 5 -18.62 -10.54 4.51
CA ASN A 5 -17.95 -11.60 3.77
C ASN A 5 -16.87 -12.29 4.64
N GLY A 6 -16.13 -11.51 5.44
CA GLY A 6 -15.16 -12.04 6.38
C GLY A 6 -14.39 -10.98 7.16
N PHE A 7 -13.66 -11.43 8.17
CA PHE A 7 -12.73 -10.62 8.95
C PHE A 7 -11.57 -11.52 9.42
N ILE A 8 -10.34 -11.02 9.33
CA ILE A 8 -9.14 -11.76 9.73
C ILE A 8 -8.70 -11.33 11.14
N ASP A 9 -8.13 -10.13 11.26
CA ASP A 9 -7.54 -9.63 12.50
C ASP A 9 -7.51 -8.08 12.52
N PRO A 10 -7.57 -7.41 13.69
CA PRO A 10 -7.43 -5.96 13.80
C PRO A 10 -6.04 -5.41 13.41
N LEU A 11 -5.00 -6.24 13.34
CA LEU A 11 -3.64 -5.84 12.97
C LEU A 11 -3.63 -5.09 11.64
N PHE A 12 -2.96 -3.92 11.63
CA PHE A 12 -2.91 -2.96 10.52
C PHE A 12 -4.25 -2.38 10.04
N SER A 13 -5.36 -2.65 10.74
CA SER A 13 -6.68 -2.07 10.45
C SER A 13 -7.19 -2.31 9.01
N ARG A 14 -6.79 -3.43 8.39
CA ARG A 14 -7.14 -3.78 7.00
C ARG A 14 -8.65 -3.93 6.79
N GLY A 15 -9.42 -4.28 7.81
CA GLY A 15 -10.89 -4.36 7.72
C GLY A 15 -11.54 -3.04 7.28
N LEU A 16 -11.05 -1.90 7.80
CA LEU A 16 -11.56 -0.57 7.41
C LEU A 16 -11.15 -0.22 5.98
N GLU A 17 -9.89 -0.44 5.64
CA GLU A 17 -9.35 -0.15 4.31
C GLU A 17 -10.04 -0.98 3.23
N ASN A 18 -10.11 -2.30 3.42
CA ASN A 18 -10.75 -3.23 2.48
C ASN A 18 -12.26 -2.94 2.34
N THR A 19 -12.92 -2.47 3.40
CA THR A 19 -14.31 -1.99 3.33
C THR A 19 -14.42 -0.77 2.42
N ALA A 20 -13.52 0.22 2.56
CA ALA A 20 -13.52 1.41 1.73
C ALA A 20 -13.25 1.08 0.24
N VAL A 21 -12.28 0.20 -0.03
CA VAL A 21 -11.98 -0.30 -1.39
C VAL A 21 -13.21 -0.98 -1.99
N THR A 22 -13.85 -1.86 -1.24
CA THR A 22 -15.06 -2.58 -1.70
C THR A 22 -16.22 -1.62 -1.98
N ILE A 23 -16.44 -0.61 -1.13
CA ILE A 23 -17.49 0.40 -1.34
C ILE A 23 -17.20 1.20 -2.61
N HIS A 24 -15.95 1.64 -2.82
CA HIS A 24 -15.55 2.36 -4.02
C HIS A 24 -15.90 1.57 -5.29
N ALA A 25 -15.44 0.33 -5.37
CA ALA A 25 -15.66 -0.54 -6.52
C ALA A 25 -17.13 -0.90 -6.76
N LEU A 26 -17.89 -1.15 -5.68
CA LEU A 26 -19.30 -1.54 -5.76
C LEU A 26 -20.19 -0.36 -6.13
N ALA A 27 -19.96 0.83 -5.57
CA ALA A 27 -20.79 2.01 -5.82
C ALA A 27 -20.79 2.39 -7.30
N ALA A 28 -19.62 2.40 -7.95
CA ALA A 28 -19.51 2.69 -9.38
C ALA A 28 -20.31 1.70 -10.24
N ARG A 29 -20.27 0.41 -9.89
CA ARG A 29 -21.00 -0.66 -10.59
C ARG A 29 -22.51 -0.58 -10.37
N LEU A 30 -22.95 -0.29 -9.14
CA LEU A 30 -24.37 -0.10 -8.83
C LEU A 30 -24.97 1.09 -9.59
N ILE A 31 -24.25 2.22 -9.66
CA ILE A 31 -24.69 3.39 -10.43
C ILE A 31 -24.86 3.05 -11.92
N LYS A 32 -23.93 2.27 -12.49
CA LYS A 32 -24.03 1.80 -13.89
C LYS A 32 -25.20 0.82 -14.07
N ALA A 33 -25.36 -0.15 -13.17
CA ALA A 33 -26.47 -1.11 -13.19
C ALA A 33 -27.85 -0.43 -13.13
N LEU A 34 -28.00 0.61 -12.29
CA LEU A 34 -29.23 1.41 -12.20
C LEU A 34 -29.56 2.16 -13.50
N ARG A 35 -28.55 2.68 -14.20
CA ARG A 35 -28.74 3.38 -15.48
C ARG A 35 -29.12 2.43 -16.61
N ASP A 36 -28.51 1.25 -16.61
CA ASP A 36 -28.68 0.24 -17.65
C ASP A 36 -29.89 -0.69 -17.38
N ASP A 37 -30.55 -0.55 -16.22
CA ASP A 37 -31.56 -1.48 -15.68
C ASP A 37 -31.11 -2.95 -15.76
N ASN A 38 -29.84 -3.20 -15.43
CA ASN A 38 -29.23 -4.51 -15.55
C ASN A 38 -28.48 -4.87 -14.27
N PHE A 39 -29.08 -5.78 -13.51
CA PHE A 39 -28.56 -6.31 -12.24
C PHE A 39 -28.08 -7.76 -12.37
N SER A 40 -27.67 -8.18 -13.58
CA SER A 40 -27.19 -9.53 -13.78
C SER A 40 -25.95 -9.82 -12.91
N PRO A 41 -25.80 -11.05 -12.36
CA PRO A 41 -24.69 -11.39 -11.49
C PRO A 41 -23.30 -11.12 -12.09
N GLU A 42 -23.15 -11.27 -13.40
CA GLU A 42 -21.89 -11.11 -14.14
C GLU A 42 -21.31 -9.70 -13.98
N ARG A 43 -22.15 -8.67 -13.78
CA ARG A 43 -21.69 -7.29 -13.52
C ARG A 43 -20.99 -7.14 -12.17
N PHE A 44 -21.27 -8.05 -11.25
CA PHE A 44 -20.78 -8.01 -9.87
C PHE A 44 -19.74 -9.10 -9.56
N GLU A 45 -19.42 -9.99 -10.50
CA GLU A 45 -18.40 -11.04 -10.34
C GLU A 45 -17.05 -10.47 -9.88
N TYR A 46 -16.64 -9.31 -10.43
CA TYR A 46 -15.43 -8.62 -9.99
C TYR A 46 -15.43 -8.32 -8.48
N ILE A 47 -16.58 -7.94 -7.90
CA ILE A 47 -16.69 -7.59 -6.48
C ILE A 47 -16.50 -8.82 -5.60
N GLU A 48 -17.03 -9.97 -6.02
CA GLU A 48 -16.80 -11.24 -5.32
C GLU A 48 -15.32 -11.61 -5.32
N ARG A 49 -14.67 -11.58 -6.50
CA ARG A 49 -13.23 -11.85 -6.61
C ARG A 49 -12.39 -10.87 -5.80
N LEU A 50 -12.72 -9.58 -5.84
CA LEU A 50 -12.04 -8.54 -5.08
C LEU A 50 -12.13 -8.81 -3.57
N GLN A 51 -13.33 -9.07 -3.05
CA GLN A 51 -13.51 -9.34 -1.62
C GLN A 51 -12.75 -10.58 -1.17
N GLN A 52 -12.82 -11.67 -1.93
CA GLN A 52 -12.07 -12.89 -1.60
C GLN A 52 -10.57 -12.63 -1.62
N LYS A 53 -10.05 -11.96 -2.64
CA LYS A 53 -8.61 -11.65 -2.74
C LYS A 53 -8.10 -10.70 -1.67
N LEU A 54 -8.93 -9.75 -1.23
CA LEU A 54 -8.62 -8.89 -0.08
C LEU A 54 -8.54 -9.68 1.23
N LEU A 55 -9.35 -10.73 1.39
CA LEU A 55 -9.29 -11.64 2.54
C LEU A 55 -8.07 -12.56 2.46
N ASP A 56 -7.84 -13.21 1.31
CA ASP A 56 -6.69 -14.09 1.06
C ASP A 56 -5.37 -13.37 1.39
N HIS A 57 -5.19 -12.16 0.84
CA HIS A 57 -3.97 -11.39 1.09
C HIS A 57 -3.84 -10.95 2.55
N ASN A 58 -4.95 -10.59 3.21
CA ASN A 58 -4.91 -10.17 4.61
C ASN A 58 -4.60 -11.36 5.54
N ASP A 59 -5.10 -12.55 5.24
CA ASP A 59 -4.79 -13.78 5.95
C ASP A 59 -3.30 -14.12 5.85
N ASP A 60 -2.76 -14.11 4.63
CA ASP A 60 -1.33 -14.28 4.39
C ASP A 60 -0.48 -13.27 5.19
N PHE A 61 -0.89 -12.00 5.17
CA PHE A 61 -0.16 -10.92 5.83
C PHE A 61 -0.15 -11.08 7.35
N VAL A 62 -1.32 -11.34 7.93
CA VAL A 62 -1.52 -11.49 9.38
C VAL A 62 -0.83 -12.74 9.89
N SER A 63 -1.00 -13.87 9.19
CA SER A 63 -0.31 -15.13 9.53
C SER A 63 1.21 -14.92 9.60
N CYS A 64 1.79 -14.26 8.59
CA CYS A 64 3.21 -13.94 8.59
C CYS A 64 3.62 -13.06 9.78
N CYS A 65 2.78 -12.10 10.15
CA CYS A 65 3.06 -11.23 11.29
C CYS A 65 3.07 -11.96 12.62
N TYR A 66 2.11 -12.88 12.84
CA TYR A 66 2.06 -13.68 14.06
C TYR A 66 3.28 -14.60 14.19
N THR A 67 3.78 -15.16 13.08
CA THR A 67 5.07 -15.88 13.07
C THR A 67 6.22 -14.91 13.34
N ALA A 68 6.26 -13.75 12.69
CA ALA A 68 7.32 -12.77 12.87
C ALA A 68 7.41 -12.25 14.32
N PHE A 69 6.32 -12.25 15.08
CA PHE A 69 6.34 -11.88 16.50
C PHE A 69 7.19 -12.79 17.38
N SER A 70 7.61 -13.98 16.90
CA SER A 70 8.49 -14.86 17.67
C SER A 70 9.91 -14.32 17.85
N ASP A 71 10.38 -13.42 16.97
CA ASP A 71 11.71 -12.80 17.04
C ASP A 71 11.65 -11.34 16.56
N PHE A 72 12.22 -10.43 17.35
CA PHE A 72 12.16 -8.99 17.03
C PHE A 72 12.80 -8.63 15.68
N ARG A 73 13.88 -9.31 15.27
CA ARG A 73 14.55 -9.05 13.98
C ARG A 73 13.66 -9.48 12.82
N LEU A 74 12.96 -10.60 12.99
CA LEU A 74 12.01 -11.10 11.99
C LEU A 74 10.81 -10.16 11.86
N TRP A 75 10.28 -9.67 12.99
CA TRP A 75 9.28 -8.62 13.01
C TRP A 75 9.75 -7.33 12.32
N ASP A 76 10.94 -6.83 12.64
CA ASP A 76 11.48 -5.61 12.02
C ASP A 76 11.58 -5.77 10.49
N ALA A 77 12.10 -6.91 10.02
CA ALA A 77 12.24 -7.18 8.60
C ALA A 77 10.87 -7.22 7.88
N PHE A 78 9.90 -7.97 8.41
CA PHE A 78 8.58 -8.10 7.79
C PHE A 78 7.73 -6.82 7.90
N HIS A 79 7.86 -6.08 9.01
CA HIS A 79 7.20 -4.78 9.15
C HIS A 79 7.71 -3.75 8.13
N ARG A 80 8.97 -3.81 7.70
CA ARG A 80 9.48 -2.93 6.63
C ARG A 80 8.81 -3.21 5.28
N LEU A 81 8.59 -4.48 4.97
CA LEU A 81 7.84 -4.88 3.78
C LEU A 81 6.42 -4.30 3.81
N TRP A 82 5.74 -4.40 4.96
CA TRP A 82 4.44 -3.75 5.17
C TRP A 82 4.49 -2.24 4.87
N ALA A 83 5.51 -1.56 5.40
CA ALA A 83 5.67 -0.12 5.21
C ALA A 83 5.86 0.26 3.73
N VAL A 84 6.69 -0.49 2.98
CA VAL A 84 6.87 -0.28 1.54
C VAL A 84 5.55 -0.40 0.79
N GLY A 85 4.81 -1.50 1.04
CA GLY A 85 3.52 -1.74 0.39
C GLY A 85 2.49 -0.67 0.71
N THR A 86 2.42 -0.25 1.97
CA THR A 86 1.48 0.79 2.43
C THR A 86 1.77 2.13 1.79
N ILE A 87 3.05 2.56 1.74
CA ILE A 87 3.43 3.84 1.14
C ILE A 87 3.13 3.84 -0.37
N LEU A 88 3.50 2.78 -1.08
CA LEU A 88 3.25 2.66 -2.51
C LEU A 88 1.74 2.61 -2.83
N GLY A 89 0.97 1.80 -2.10
CA GLY A 89 -0.48 1.71 -2.24
C GLY A 89 -1.18 3.04 -1.94
N GLN A 90 -0.70 3.78 -0.95
CA GLN A 90 -1.18 5.13 -0.68
C GLN A 90 -0.91 6.07 -1.85
N PHE A 91 0.29 6.07 -2.43
CA PHE A 91 0.60 6.96 -3.56
C PHE A 91 -0.21 6.61 -4.81
N ARG A 92 -0.50 5.34 -5.06
CA ARG A 92 -1.45 4.90 -6.10
C ARG A 92 -2.81 5.57 -5.93
N LEU A 93 -3.37 5.53 -4.71
CA LEU A 93 -4.68 6.16 -4.43
C LEU A 93 -4.62 7.69 -4.51
N VAL A 94 -3.54 8.31 -4.02
CA VAL A 94 -3.36 9.76 -4.08
C VAL A 94 -3.25 10.24 -5.52
N GLN A 95 -2.55 9.50 -6.38
CA GLN A 95 -2.42 9.80 -7.80
C GLN A 95 -3.76 9.74 -8.52
N ALA A 96 -4.53 8.67 -8.34
CA ALA A 96 -5.86 8.51 -8.91
C ALA A 96 -6.79 9.68 -8.50
N HIS A 97 -6.80 9.99 -7.21
CA HIS A 97 -7.60 11.10 -6.69
C HIS A 97 -7.10 12.47 -7.19
N ALA A 98 -5.79 12.69 -7.30
CA ALA A 98 -5.23 13.95 -7.81
C ALA A 98 -5.63 14.18 -9.27
N ARG A 99 -5.56 13.13 -10.11
CA ARG A 99 -5.99 13.17 -11.51
C ARG A 99 -7.49 13.48 -11.63
N PHE A 100 -8.33 12.72 -10.93
CA PHE A 100 -9.77 12.97 -10.86
C PHE A 100 -10.10 14.39 -10.39
N ARG A 101 -9.38 14.92 -9.40
CA ARG A 101 -9.60 16.29 -8.91
C ARG A 101 -9.26 17.36 -9.94
N ALA A 102 -8.28 17.10 -10.80
CA ALA A 102 -7.84 18.01 -11.84
C ALA A 102 -8.76 17.95 -13.08
N SER A 103 -9.11 16.75 -13.53
CA SER A 103 -9.87 16.51 -14.77
C SER A 103 -11.39 16.49 -14.56
N ARG A 104 -11.86 16.10 -13.37
CA ARG A 104 -13.24 15.71 -13.07
C ARG A 104 -13.78 14.57 -13.94
N ASN A 105 -12.87 13.77 -14.51
CA ASN A 105 -13.20 12.60 -15.30
C ASN A 105 -13.13 11.34 -14.43
N ASP A 106 -14.27 10.66 -14.25
CA ASP A 106 -14.36 9.40 -13.50
C ASP A 106 -13.40 8.34 -14.05
N GLY A 107 -13.07 8.39 -15.35
CA GLY A 107 -12.12 7.46 -15.98
C GLY A 107 -10.71 7.50 -15.41
N ASP A 108 -10.31 8.56 -14.70
CA ASP A 108 -9.04 8.59 -13.98
C ASP A 108 -9.00 7.63 -12.77
N LEU A 109 -10.17 7.20 -12.28
CA LEU A 109 -10.32 6.23 -11.19
C LEU A 109 -10.37 4.79 -11.69
N ASP A 110 -10.66 4.56 -12.97
CA ASP A 110 -10.94 3.22 -13.51
C ASP A 110 -9.78 2.24 -13.29
N HIS A 111 -8.53 2.70 -13.37
CA HIS A 111 -7.35 1.86 -13.13
C HIS A 111 -7.28 1.29 -11.70
N LEU A 112 -8.06 1.83 -10.75
CA LEU A 112 -8.16 1.29 -9.41
C LEU A 112 -8.89 -0.07 -9.40
N ASP A 113 -9.89 -0.21 -10.28
CA ASP A 113 -10.87 -1.32 -10.29
C ASP A 113 -10.91 -2.12 -11.61
N ASN A 114 -10.01 -1.81 -12.56
CA ASN A 114 -9.89 -2.50 -13.87
C ASN A 114 -9.09 -3.81 -13.76
N ASP A 115 -9.53 -4.70 -12.87
CA ASP A 115 -9.00 -6.06 -12.72
C ASP A 115 -7.46 -6.16 -12.72
N PRO A 116 -6.80 -5.49 -11.75
CA PRO A 116 -5.35 -5.48 -11.68
C PRO A 116 -4.79 -6.90 -11.46
N PRO A 117 -3.59 -7.21 -12.00
CA PRO A 117 -3.04 -8.58 -12.02
C PRO A 117 -2.82 -9.19 -10.63
N TYR A 118 -2.55 -8.39 -9.60
CA TYR A 118 -2.34 -8.84 -8.21
C TYR A 118 -3.46 -8.35 -7.30
N LEU A 119 -4.71 -8.61 -7.71
CA LEU A 119 -5.91 -8.25 -6.95
C LEU A 119 -5.78 -8.63 -5.46
N GLY A 120 -6.18 -7.72 -4.56
CA GLY A 120 -6.08 -7.91 -3.10
C GLY A 120 -4.81 -7.36 -2.45
N TYR A 121 -3.69 -7.28 -3.19
CA TYR A 121 -2.43 -6.74 -2.69
C TYR A 121 -2.48 -5.22 -2.50
N LEU A 122 -1.68 -4.70 -1.56
CA LEU A 122 -1.55 -3.24 -1.33
C LEU A 122 -1.18 -2.46 -2.60
N CYS A 123 -0.36 -3.07 -3.46
CA CYS A 123 0.01 -2.55 -4.78
C CYS A 123 -0.42 -3.53 -5.87
N ALA A 124 -1.74 -3.63 -6.10
CA ALA A 124 -2.33 -4.65 -6.96
C ALA A 124 -1.85 -4.64 -8.43
N ASP A 125 -1.20 -3.58 -8.88
CA ASP A 125 -0.69 -3.38 -10.23
C ASP A 125 0.85 -3.31 -10.31
N MET A 126 1.56 -3.81 -9.31
CA MET A 126 3.03 -3.78 -9.25
C MET A 126 3.63 -5.17 -9.01
N GLU A 127 4.14 -5.80 -10.08
CA GLU A 127 4.79 -7.12 -10.04
C GLU A 127 5.96 -7.13 -9.04
N GLY A 128 6.78 -6.07 -9.02
CA GLY A 128 7.92 -5.98 -8.11
C GLY A 128 7.51 -6.09 -6.63
N TYR A 129 6.38 -5.50 -6.24
CA TYR A 129 5.86 -5.62 -4.87
C TYR A 129 5.26 -7.01 -4.62
N TYR A 130 4.51 -7.55 -5.58
CA TYR A 130 3.96 -8.91 -5.49
C TYR A 130 5.08 -9.95 -5.27
N GLN A 131 6.15 -9.89 -6.04
CA GLN A 131 7.31 -10.78 -5.89
C GLN A 131 7.96 -10.60 -4.52
N LEU A 132 8.28 -9.35 -4.14
CA LEU A 132 8.90 -9.06 -2.86
C LEU A 132 8.08 -9.58 -1.68
N PHE A 133 6.75 -9.45 -1.73
CA PHE A 133 5.88 -9.99 -0.70
C PHE A 133 5.94 -11.52 -0.62
N ASN A 134 5.80 -12.20 -1.76
CA ASN A 134 5.80 -13.67 -1.78
C ASN A 134 7.18 -14.26 -1.42
N ASP A 135 8.27 -13.63 -1.86
CA ASP A 135 9.63 -14.03 -1.49
C ASP A 135 9.83 -13.91 0.03
N ALA A 136 9.38 -12.80 0.64
CA ALA A 136 9.46 -12.60 2.08
C ALA A 136 8.51 -13.52 2.86
N LYS A 137 7.30 -13.78 2.34
CA LYS A 137 6.35 -14.74 2.92
C LYS A 137 6.99 -16.13 3.00
N ALA A 138 7.66 -16.58 1.94
CA ALA A 138 8.34 -17.88 1.93
C ALA A 138 9.42 -17.98 3.04
N GLU A 139 10.14 -16.89 3.32
CA GLU A 139 11.10 -16.84 4.43
C GLU A 139 10.41 -16.96 5.80
N ILE A 140 9.25 -16.32 5.98
CA ILE A 140 8.46 -16.44 7.22
C ILE A 140 7.87 -17.85 7.37
N GLU A 141 7.37 -18.44 6.30
CA GLU A 141 6.83 -19.81 6.31
C GLU A 141 7.92 -20.83 6.65
N ALA A 142 9.16 -20.64 6.15
CA ALA A 142 10.29 -21.49 6.51
C ALA A 142 10.59 -21.43 8.03
N VAL A 143 10.45 -20.26 8.66
CA VAL A 143 10.55 -20.13 10.13
C VAL A 143 9.39 -20.82 10.83
N SER A 144 8.15 -20.57 10.36
CA SER A 144 6.94 -21.19 10.91
C SER A 144 7.00 -22.72 10.91
N ASN A 145 7.60 -23.30 9.87
CA ASN A 145 7.77 -24.74 9.69
C ASN A 145 9.02 -25.30 10.41
N GLY A 146 9.78 -24.48 11.13
CA GLY A 146 11.01 -24.89 11.82
C GLY A 146 12.18 -25.24 10.88
N GLN A 147 12.10 -24.83 9.61
CA GLN A 147 13.12 -25.12 8.59
C GLN A 147 14.25 -24.10 8.57
N LYS A 148 14.02 -22.89 9.11
CA LYS A 148 14.99 -21.80 9.12
C LYS A 148 14.98 -21.05 10.46
N PRO A 149 16.15 -20.67 11.00
CA PRO A 149 16.20 -19.78 12.17
C PRO A 149 15.62 -18.39 11.85
N PRO A 150 14.91 -17.74 12.80
CA PRO A 150 14.33 -16.41 12.59
C PRO A 150 15.34 -15.34 12.16
N GLU A 151 16.56 -15.38 12.70
CA GLU A 151 17.62 -14.43 12.36
C GLU A 151 18.06 -14.52 10.89
N GLU A 152 18.19 -15.74 10.36
CA GLU A 152 18.59 -15.95 8.97
C GLU A 152 17.48 -15.56 7.99
N ALA A 153 16.21 -15.80 8.35
CA ALA A 153 15.06 -15.33 7.59
C ALA A 153 14.99 -13.80 7.58
N ALA A 154 15.18 -13.16 8.75
CA ALA A 154 15.19 -11.70 8.87
C ALA A 154 16.27 -11.07 7.97
N ALA A 155 17.50 -11.57 8.03
CA ALA A 155 18.60 -11.10 7.19
C ALA A 155 18.28 -11.27 5.70
N ARG A 156 17.64 -12.36 5.31
CA ARG A 156 17.23 -12.58 3.92
C ARG A 156 16.12 -11.63 3.47
N ILE A 157 15.12 -11.37 4.31
CA ILE A 157 14.06 -10.39 4.01
C ILE A 157 14.65 -8.98 3.85
N HIS A 158 15.61 -8.58 4.69
CA HIS A 158 16.33 -7.32 4.49
C HIS A 158 17.05 -7.27 3.15
N ALA A 159 17.77 -8.33 2.78
CA ALA A 159 18.45 -8.41 1.49
C ALA A 159 17.46 -8.31 0.31
N LEU A 160 16.34 -9.05 0.36
CA LEU A 160 15.27 -8.97 -0.64
C LEU A 160 14.74 -7.54 -0.80
N ILE A 161 14.56 -6.83 0.31
CA ILE A 161 14.13 -5.42 0.31
C ILE A 161 15.20 -4.51 -0.31
N ASP A 162 16.47 -4.68 0.06
CA ASP A 162 17.59 -3.85 -0.41
C ASP A 162 17.90 -4.09 -1.90
N GLU A 163 17.63 -5.29 -2.41
CA GLU A 163 17.72 -5.66 -3.83
C GLU A 163 16.66 -4.95 -4.70
N ARG A 164 15.61 -4.37 -4.10
CA ARG A 164 14.54 -3.67 -4.83
C ARG A 164 14.74 -2.15 -4.80
N ASP A 165 15.06 -1.58 -5.96
CA ASP A 165 15.28 -0.13 -6.14
C ASP A 165 14.12 0.75 -5.63
N PHE A 166 12.89 0.26 -5.73
CA PHE A 166 11.69 0.98 -5.28
C PHE A 166 11.56 1.06 -3.76
N ALA A 167 12.12 0.12 -3.00
CA ALA A 167 11.89 0.01 -1.56
C ALA A 167 12.77 0.99 -0.76
N LYS A 168 14.05 1.09 -1.12
CA LYS A 168 15.07 1.89 -0.41
C LYS A 168 14.66 3.34 -0.17
N HIS A 169 14.05 3.98 -1.17
CA HIS A 169 13.65 5.39 -1.10
C HIS A 169 12.40 5.62 -0.27
N MET A 170 11.54 4.60 -0.08
CA MET A 170 10.34 4.70 0.76
C MET A 170 10.69 4.80 2.24
N PHE A 171 11.74 4.11 2.68
CA PHE A 171 12.22 4.18 4.07
C PHE A 171 12.74 5.55 4.48
N GLY A 172 13.29 6.30 3.52
CA GLY A 172 13.71 7.68 3.75
C GLY A 172 12.54 8.65 3.96
N PHE A 173 11.33 8.28 3.53
CA PHE A 173 10.10 9.09 3.61
C PHE A 173 9.27 8.81 4.88
N GLY A 174 9.33 7.59 5.42
CA GLY A 174 8.66 7.24 6.67
C GLY A 174 8.70 5.75 7.03
N TYR A 175 8.20 5.44 8.23
CA TYR A 175 7.92 4.10 8.80
C TYR A 175 9.09 3.16 9.09
N CYS A 176 10.29 3.41 8.56
CA CYS A 176 11.39 2.49 8.76
C CYS A 176 12.58 3.11 9.47
N ILE A 177 13.02 2.34 10.44
CA ILE A 177 14.20 2.53 11.25
C ILE A 177 15.41 2.31 10.34
N THR A 178 16.03 3.33 9.78
CA THR A 178 17.27 3.16 9.00
C THR A 178 18.34 4.13 9.48
N GLY A 179 19.61 3.68 9.46
CA GLY A 179 20.79 4.44 9.85
C GLY A 179 21.36 4.05 11.22
N GLU A 180 22.38 4.80 11.66
CA GLU A 180 23.17 4.56 12.90
C GLU A 180 22.35 4.57 14.20
N LYS A 181 21.08 4.99 14.13
CA LYS A 181 20.17 5.05 15.28
C LYS A 181 18.91 4.23 15.01
N PRO A 182 19.01 2.89 15.07
CA PRO A 182 17.91 1.97 14.83
C PRO A 182 16.77 2.03 15.90
N GLN A 183 16.78 3.04 16.75
CA GLN A 183 15.75 3.29 17.77
C GLN A 183 14.95 4.57 17.47
N LEU A 184 15.30 5.32 16.42
CA LEU A 184 14.59 6.52 16.02
C LEU A 184 13.65 6.20 14.87
N ASN A 185 12.36 6.14 15.18
CA ASN A 185 11.32 6.20 14.17
C ASN A 185 11.41 7.55 13.45
N ASN A 186 11.78 7.53 12.17
CA ASN A 186 11.83 8.72 11.31
C ASN A 186 10.43 9.15 10.82
N SER A 187 9.34 8.71 11.48
CA SER A 187 7.95 9.16 11.28
C SER A 187 7.71 10.66 11.45
N LYS A 188 8.76 11.46 11.66
CA LYS A 188 8.68 12.90 11.42
C LYS A 188 8.46 13.11 9.93
N HIS A 189 7.19 13.21 9.53
CA HIS A 189 6.70 13.78 8.26
C HIS A 189 7.30 15.17 8.06
N SER A 190 8.58 15.20 7.75
CA SER A 190 9.39 16.39 7.65
C SER A 190 9.55 16.70 6.18
N LEU A 191 9.55 18.00 5.88
CA LEU A 191 9.55 18.49 4.51
C LEU A 191 10.74 17.96 3.71
N LEU A 192 11.88 17.71 4.38
CA LEU A 192 13.12 17.29 3.73
C LEU A 192 13.06 15.85 3.19
N PRO A 193 12.72 14.80 3.97
CA PRO A 193 12.33 13.49 3.48
C PRO A 193 11.33 13.50 2.31
N ALA A 194 10.27 14.31 2.42
CA ALA A 194 9.27 14.44 1.37
C ALA A 194 9.88 14.98 0.08
N MET A 195 10.64 16.08 0.15
CA MET A 195 11.31 16.65 -1.03
C MET A 195 12.32 15.67 -1.66
N LYS A 196 13.06 14.90 -0.85
CA LYS A 196 13.99 13.88 -1.37
C LYS A 196 13.26 12.77 -2.12
N LEU A 197 12.19 12.24 -1.55
CA LEU A 197 11.35 11.24 -2.22
C LEU A 197 10.82 11.82 -3.53
N MET A 198 10.25 13.02 -3.48
CA MET A 198 9.69 13.67 -4.67
C MET A 198 10.73 13.87 -5.76
N TYR A 199 11.90 14.40 -5.43
CA TYR A 199 12.98 14.58 -6.39
C TYR A 199 13.38 13.25 -7.04
N TRP A 200 13.57 12.18 -6.26
CA TRP A 200 13.88 10.85 -6.79
C TRP A 200 12.78 10.32 -7.72
N THR A 201 11.50 10.47 -7.35
CA THR A 201 10.36 10.03 -8.19
C THR A 201 10.36 10.71 -9.56
N GLN A 202 10.74 11.99 -9.63
CA GLN A 202 10.75 12.77 -10.87
C GLN A 202 12.01 12.54 -11.73
N THR A 203 13.07 11.97 -11.16
CA THR A 203 14.37 11.82 -11.82
C THR A 203 14.68 10.36 -12.12
N SER A 204 14.95 9.60 -11.06
CA SER A 204 15.64 8.29 -11.16
C SER A 204 14.77 7.10 -10.75
N ALA A 205 13.54 7.31 -10.29
CA ALA A 205 12.68 6.19 -9.91
C ALA A 205 12.39 5.23 -11.09
N PRO A 206 12.21 3.93 -10.83
CA PRO A 206 11.82 2.97 -11.86
C PRO A 206 10.41 3.28 -12.38
N ALA A 207 10.11 2.84 -13.61
CA ALA A 207 8.85 3.16 -14.30
C ALA A 207 7.61 2.72 -13.50
N GLU A 208 7.68 1.55 -12.85
CA GLU A 208 6.63 1.00 -11.99
C GLU A 208 6.31 1.86 -10.76
N VAL A 209 7.26 2.70 -10.30
CA VAL A 209 7.01 3.68 -9.23
C VAL A 209 6.58 5.01 -9.81
N LYS A 210 7.25 5.47 -10.89
CA LYS A 210 6.98 6.77 -11.54
C LYS A 210 5.51 6.98 -11.88
N LYS A 211 4.80 5.92 -12.29
CA LYS A 211 3.36 5.98 -12.58
C LYS A 211 2.51 6.49 -11.40
N TYR A 212 2.93 6.30 -10.15
CA TYR A 212 2.22 6.82 -8.98
C TYR A 212 2.55 8.28 -8.65
N PHE A 213 3.41 8.93 -9.43
CA PHE A 213 3.88 10.30 -9.20
C PHE A 213 3.82 11.16 -10.47
N ASP A 214 3.03 10.73 -11.46
CA ASP A 214 2.82 11.41 -12.74
C ASP A 214 1.82 12.59 -12.68
N TYR A 215 1.43 13.01 -11.46
CA TYR A 215 0.69 14.25 -11.19
C TYR A 215 1.66 15.33 -10.67
N ASN A 216 1.24 16.58 -10.46
CA ASN A 216 2.10 17.62 -9.86
C ASN A 216 2.05 17.53 -8.32
N PRO A 217 2.92 16.75 -7.66
CA PRO A 217 2.70 16.36 -6.28
C PRO A 217 3.24 17.45 -5.37
N MET A 218 4.28 18.17 -5.81
CA MET A 218 4.87 19.32 -5.15
C MET A 218 3.86 20.46 -5.00
N PHE A 219 3.07 20.78 -6.03
CA PHE A 219 2.06 21.82 -5.92
C PHE A 219 0.93 21.42 -4.97
N ALA A 220 0.50 20.16 -5.00
CA ALA A 220 -0.53 19.65 -4.09
C ALA A 220 -0.06 19.61 -2.62
N LEU A 221 1.16 19.12 -2.37
CA LEU A 221 1.76 19.03 -1.04
C LEU A 221 2.07 20.42 -0.46
N LEU A 222 2.60 21.32 -1.29
CA LEU A 222 2.87 22.71 -0.91
C LEU A 222 1.56 23.44 -0.60
N LYS A 223 0.54 23.29 -1.45
CA LYS A 223 -0.78 23.89 -1.21
C LYS A 223 -1.40 23.36 0.09
N ALA A 224 -1.38 22.05 0.32
CA ALA A 224 -1.89 21.44 1.54
C ALA A 224 -1.12 21.91 2.80
N TYR A 225 0.21 21.96 2.73
CA TYR A 225 1.06 22.44 3.82
C TYR A 225 0.78 23.92 4.15
N ILE A 226 0.70 24.78 3.13
CA ILE A 226 0.38 26.20 3.28
C ILE A 226 -1.02 26.37 3.89
N THR A 227 -2.04 25.70 3.34
CA THR A 227 -3.42 25.79 3.85
C THR A 227 -3.52 25.33 5.31
N THR A 228 -2.84 24.24 5.66
CA THR A 228 -2.82 23.72 7.04
C THR A 228 -2.13 24.68 8.00
N ARG A 229 -0.97 25.24 7.62
CA ARG A 229 -0.25 26.21 8.45
C ARG A 229 -1.00 27.53 8.60
N ILE A 230 -1.61 28.04 7.54
CA ILE A 230 -2.46 29.24 7.59
C ILE A 230 -3.68 29.00 8.49
N GLY A 231 -4.35 27.85 8.35
CA GLY A 231 -5.49 27.50 9.21
C GLY A 231 -5.14 27.36 10.70
N LEU A 232 -3.91 26.92 11.01
CA LEU A 232 -3.40 26.88 12.38
C LEU A 232 -3.02 28.27 12.93
N MET A 233 -2.58 29.19 12.06
CA MET A 233 -2.27 30.58 12.44
C MET A 233 -3.53 31.44 12.63
N GLN A 234 -4.63 31.12 11.93
CA GLN A 234 -5.92 31.82 12.06
C GLN A 234 -6.77 31.36 13.25
N LYS A 235 -6.38 30.28 13.95
CA LYS A 235 -7.04 29.74 15.14
C LYS A 235 -6.37 30.17 16.47
N LYS A 236 -5.44 31.12 16.42
CA LYS A 236 -4.87 31.82 17.58
C LYS A 236 -5.33 33.27 17.58
#